data_AF-R4X6F0-F1
#
_entry.id   AF-R4X6F0-F1
#
_cell.length_a   1.000
_cell.length_b   1.000
_cell.length_c   1.000
_cell.angle_alpha   90.00
_cell.angle_beta   90.00
_cell.angle_gamma   90.00
#
_symmetry.space_group_name_H-M   'P 1'
#
loop_
_entity.id
_entity.type
_entity.pdbx_description
1 polymer ?
#
loop_
_entity_poly.entity_id
_entity_poly.type
_entity_poly.pdbx_seq_one_letter_code
_entity_poly.pdbx_strand_id
1 'polypeptide(L)'
;MASLLGLGGSDVIHIVQFKFSPTTESHVVAKTCRDFVALQKTCLKDGKTYIASIKAGKDVSIEGKSGGFTHAFVVRFKSLGDRDYYIRQDPIHAGFANGLIGVEASSVVDFVDGEF
;
A
#
# COMPACT_ATOMS: atom_id res chain seq x y z
N MET A 1 -32.23 -14.95 7.49
CA MET A 1 -31.86 -13.53 7.63
C MET A 1 -30.42 -13.44 8.14
N ALA A 2 -29.46 -13.66 7.25
CA ALA A 2 -28.05 -13.34 7.46
C ALA A 2 -27.63 -12.53 6.24
N SER A 3 -27.10 -11.35 6.53
CA SER A 3 -26.92 -10.20 5.66
C SER A 3 -26.07 -10.50 4.42
N LEU A 4 -26.71 -10.49 3.24
CA LEU A 4 -26.09 -10.32 1.92
C LEU A 4 -25.81 -8.81 1.66
N LEU A 5 -25.22 -8.12 2.63
CA LEU A 5 -24.71 -6.76 2.48
C LEU A 5 -23.17 -6.84 2.59
N GLY A 6 -22.37 -6.58 1.56
CA GLY A 6 -22.71 -5.90 0.33
C GLY A 6 -21.82 -6.25 -0.86
N LEU A 7 -22.49 -6.43 -1.99
CA LEU A 7 -22.02 -5.93 -3.27
C LEU A 7 -22.23 -4.41 -3.24
N GLY A 8 -21.33 -3.69 -2.56
CA GLY A 8 -21.54 -2.30 -2.17
C GLY A 8 -20.28 -1.45 -2.25
N GLY A 9 -19.93 -1.05 -3.48
CA GLY A 9 -19.03 0.07 -3.79
C GLY A 9 -17.65 -0.37 -4.28
N SER A 10 -17.33 0.00 -5.52
CA SER A 10 -16.07 -0.14 -6.27
C SER A 10 -14.84 0.33 -5.48
N ASP A 11 -14.35 -0.50 -4.56
CA ASP A 11 -13.14 -0.22 -3.81
C ASP A 11 -11.96 -0.14 -4.76
N VAL A 12 -11.17 0.91 -4.63
CA VAL A 12 -9.92 1.03 -5.38
C VAL A 12 -8.81 0.46 -4.51
N ILE A 13 -8.20 -0.60 -5.02
CA ILE A 13 -7.09 -1.28 -4.36
C ILE A 13 -5.80 -0.82 -5.01
N HIS A 14 -4.87 -0.36 -4.19
CA HIS A 14 -3.52 0.01 -4.56
C HIS A 14 -2.56 -0.94 -3.85
N ILE A 15 -1.94 -1.83 -4.62
CA ILE A 15 -0.97 -2.80 -4.12
C ILE A 15 0.43 -2.28 -4.39
N VAL A 16 1.27 -2.30 -3.36
CA VAL A 16 2.71 -2.05 -3.48
C VAL A 16 3.46 -3.28 -2.99
N GLN A 17 4.44 -3.74 -3.74
CA GLN A 17 5.38 -4.77 -3.31
C GLN A 17 6.80 -4.21 -3.32
N PHE A 18 7.56 -4.48 -2.26
CA PHE A 18 8.96 -4.08 -2.16
C PHE A 18 9.90 -5.28 -2.24
N LYS A 19 10.93 -5.10 -3.07
CA LYS A 19 12.15 -5.89 -3.04
C LYS A 19 13.23 -5.01 -2.42
N PHE A 20 13.68 -5.39 -1.23
CA PHE A 20 14.79 -4.72 -0.56
C PHE A 20 16.12 -5.30 -1.06
N SER A 21 17.15 -4.46 -1.16
CA SER A 21 18.51 -4.91 -1.41
C SER A 21 18.93 -5.91 -0.33
N PRO A 22 19.68 -6.99 -0.68
CA PRO A 22 20.20 -7.95 0.30
C PRO A 22 21.08 -7.32 1.39
N THR A 23 21.64 -6.14 1.14
CA THR A 23 22.48 -5.41 2.11
C THR A 23 21.70 -4.41 2.95
N THR A 24 20.38 -4.30 2.76
CA THR A 24 19.54 -3.38 3.54
C THR A 24 19.45 -3.90 4.97
N GLU A 25 19.83 -3.05 5.92
CA GLU A 25 19.78 -3.41 7.33
C GLU A 25 18.33 -3.67 7.78
N SER A 26 18.16 -4.68 8.64
CA SER A 26 16.84 -5.11 9.12
C SER A 26 16.04 -3.99 9.79
N HIS A 27 16.73 -3.06 10.47
CA HIS A 27 16.09 -1.93 11.12
C HIS A 27 15.53 -0.92 10.10
N VAL A 28 16.18 -0.75 8.94
CA VAL A 28 15.71 0.10 7.83
C VAL A 28 14.48 -0.52 7.18
N VAL A 29 14.50 -1.83 6.93
CA VAL A 29 13.32 -2.57 6.43
C VAL A 29 12.15 -2.39 7.38
N ALA A 30 12.36 -2.66 8.68
CA ALA A 30 11.31 -2.57 9.68
C ALA A 30 10.76 -1.14 9.83
N LYS A 31 11.62 -0.12 9.75
CA LYS A 31 11.19 1.29 9.76
C LYS A 31 10.35 1.62 8.52
N THR A 32 10.82 1.25 7.33
CA THR A 32 10.09 1.47 6.07
C THR A 32 8.69 0.86 6.11
N CYS A 33 8.56 -0.39 6.57
CA CYS A 33 7.27 -1.07 6.70
C CYS A 33 6.35 -0.37 7.73
N ARG A 34 6.88 0.06 8.88
CA ARG A 34 6.09 0.81 9.88
C ARG A 34 5.62 2.16 9.36
N ASP A 35 6.51 2.89 8.68
CA ASP A 35 6.21 4.19 8.11
C ASP A 35 5.15 4.09 7.01
N PHE A 36 5.20 3.06 6.15
CA PHE A 36 4.15 2.80 5.17
C PHE A 36 2.79 2.59 5.84
N VAL A 37 2.72 1.74 6.87
CA VAL A 37 1.46 1.47 7.58
C VAL A 37 0.94 2.73 8.30
N ALA A 38 1.84 3.59 8.78
CA ALA A 38 1.48 4.85 9.41
C ALA A 38 0.76 5.82 8.46
N LEU A 39 0.99 5.72 7.13
CA LEU A 39 0.33 6.55 6.11
C LEU A 39 -1.18 6.55 6.24
N GLN A 40 -1.82 5.45 6.67
CA GLN A 40 -3.26 5.40 6.89
C GLN A 40 -3.77 6.52 7.82
N LYS A 41 -2.95 6.91 8.81
CA LYS A 41 -3.29 7.94 9.80
C LYS A 41 -2.68 9.31 9.49
N THR A 42 -1.55 9.33 8.78
CA THR A 42 -0.78 10.57 8.54
C THR A 42 -1.11 11.24 7.20
N CYS A 43 -1.54 10.49 6.19
CA CYS A 43 -2.10 11.04 4.95
C CYS A 43 -3.51 11.57 5.23
N LEU A 44 -3.63 12.90 5.23
CA LEU A 44 -4.86 13.61 5.52
C LEU A 44 -5.23 14.51 4.34
N LYS A 45 -6.51 14.49 3.98
CA LYS A 45 -7.13 15.40 3.01
C LYS A 45 -8.10 16.28 3.77
N ASP A 46 -7.87 17.59 3.77
CA ASP A 46 -8.63 18.57 4.55
C ASP A 46 -8.74 18.21 6.05
N GLY A 47 -7.65 17.68 6.62
CA GLY A 47 -7.57 17.26 8.03
C GLY A 47 -8.27 15.94 8.36
N LYS A 48 -8.75 15.18 7.36
CA LYS A 48 -9.44 13.90 7.55
C LYS A 48 -8.70 12.76 6.84
N THR A 49 -8.76 11.56 7.42
CA THR A 49 -8.25 10.35 6.77
C THR A 49 -9.12 9.98 5.58
N TYR A 50 -8.48 9.59 4.48
CA TYR A 50 -9.14 9.19 3.24
C TYR A 50 -8.66 7.83 2.72
N ILE A 51 -7.55 7.31 3.26
CA ILE A 51 -7.17 5.90 3.14
C ILE A 51 -8.11 5.08 4.02
N ALA A 52 -8.87 4.17 3.41
CA ALA A 52 -9.86 3.36 4.13
C ALA A 52 -9.19 2.28 4.99
N SER A 53 -8.15 1.63 4.49
CA SER A 53 -7.34 0.67 5.25
C SER A 53 -5.99 0.41 4.58
N ILE A 54 -5.00 -0.01 5.39
CA ILE A 54 -3.76 -0.61 4.92
C ILE A 54 -3.59 -2.00 5.56
N LYS A 55 -3.35 -3.02 4.75
CA LYS A 55 -2.83 -4.33 5.19
C LYS A 55 -1.40 -4.48 4.68
N ALA A 56 -0.53 -5.08 5.47
CA ALA A 56 0.87 -5.25 5.08
C ALA A 56 1.47 -6.51 5.69
N GLY A 57 2.50 -7.07 5.04
CA GLY A 57 3.21 -8.24 5.55
C GLY A 57 4.42 -8.63 4.73
N LYS A 58 5.22 -9.54 5.29
CA LYS A 58 6.29 -10.23 4.59
C LYS A 58 5.70 -11.42 3.81
N ASP A 59 6.24 -11.70 2.63
CA ASP A 59 5.89 -12.88 1.84
C ASP A 59 6.16 -14.17 2.64
N VAL A 60 5.17 -15.06 2.59
CA VAL A 60 5.19 -16.40 3.19
C VAL A 60 4.70 -17.46 2.19
N SER A 61 4.60 -17.10 0.90
CA SER A 61 4.17 -18.02 -0.14
C SER A 61 5.18 -19.15 -0.33
N ILE A 62 4.68 -20.38 -0.41
CA ILE A 62 5.47 -21.58 -0.70
C ILE A 62 5.61 -21.84 -2.20
N GLU A 63 5.00 -21.03 -3.05
CA GLU A 63 5.00 -21.25 -4.51
C GLU A 63 6.30 -20.78 -5.19
N GLY A 64 7.11 -19.96 -4.52
CA GLY A 64 8.38 -19.48 -5.08
C GLY A 64 8.24 -18.52 -6.27
N LYS A 65 7.06 -17.93 -6.46
CA LYS A 65 6.72 -17.05 -7.60
C LYS A 65 6.73 -15.56 -7.28
N SER A 66 7.25 -15.15 -6.13
CA SER A 66 7.24 -13.75 -5.70
C SER A 66 8.16 -12.84 -6.51
N GLY A 67 8.96 -13.36 -7.45
CA GLY A 67 9.87 -12.55 -8.27
C GLY A 67 10.95 -11.83 -7.44
N GLY A 68 11.21 -12.31 -6.22
CA GLY A 68 12.13 -11.69 -5.27
C GLY A 68 11.52 -10.54 -4.46
N PHE A 69 10.27 -10.14 -4.70
CA PHE A 69 9.55 -9.24 -3.79
C PHE A 69 9.33 -9.94 -2.45
N THR A 70 9.53 -9.20 -1.35
CA THR A 70 9.54 -9.81 0.00
C THR A 70 8.49 -9.23 0.92
N HIS A 71 7.94 -8.06 0.60
CA HIS A 71 6.91 -7.41 1.41
C HIS A 71 5.83 -6.87 0.49
N ALA A 72 4.58 -6.98 0.92
CA ALA A 72 3.42 -6.48 0.21
C ALA A 72 2.59 -5.56 1.12
N PHE A 73 1.99 -4.55 0.50
CA PHE A 73 1.13 -3.56 1.11
C PHE A 73 -0.12 -3.43 0.25
N VAL A 74 -1.29 -3.53 0.86
CA VAL A 74 -2.60 -3.39 0.20
C VAL A 74 -3.27 -2.18 0.81
N VAL A 75 -3.40 -1.13 0.03
CA VAL A 75 -4.06 0.13 0.40
C VAL A 75 -5.43 0.15 -0.24
N ARG A 76 -6.46 0.44 0.54
CA ARG A 76 -7.84 0.54 0.07
C ARG A 76 -8.28 2.00 0.10
N PHE A 77 -8.85 2.46 -1.01
CA PHE A 77 -9.53 3.75 -1.14
C PHE A 77 -11.00 3.53 -1.49
N LYS A 78 -11.85 4.50 -1.14
CA LYS A 78 -13.28 4.48 -1.50
C LYS A 78 -13.55 4.96 -2.92
N SER A 79 -12.56 5.55 -3.59
CA SER A 79 -12.72 6.15 -4.92
C SER A 79 -11.37 6.28 -5.65
N LEU A 80 -11.43 6.35 -6.98
CA LEU A 80 -10.25 6.67 -7.81
C LEU A 80 -9.72 8.08 -7.51
N GLY A 81 -10.60 9.03 -7.18
CA GLY A 81 -10.19 10.40 -6.84
C GLY A 81 -9.36 10.48 -5.55
N ASP A 82 -9.67 9.65 -4.56
CA ASP A 82 -8.88 9.54 -3.34
C ASP A 82 -7.51 8.90 -3.60
N ARG A 83 -7.47 7.83 -4.41
CA ARG A 83 -6.21 7.23 -4.88
C ARG A 83 -5.36 8.23 -5.66
N ASP A 84 -5.96 8.96 -6.59
CA ASP A 84 -5.27 9.96 -7.41
C ASP A 84 -4.69 11.09 -6.56
N TYR A 85 -5.42 11.55 -5.54
CA TYR A 85 -4.92 12.53 -4.58
C TYR A 85 -3.73 11.97 -3.79
N TYR A 86 -3.83 10.75 -3.26
CA TYR A 86 -2.73 10.08 -2.57
C TYR A 86 -1.46 10.06 -3.40
N ILE A 87 -1.55 9.63 -4.66
CA ILE A 87 -0.38 9.49 -5.53
C ILE A 87 0.17 10.85 -5.97
N ARG A 88 -0.69 11.80 -6.37
CA ARG A 88 -0.26 13.01 -7.11
C ARG A 88 -0.13 14.26 -6.25
N GLN A 89 -0.78 14.32 -5.09
CA GLN A 89 -0.97 15.58 -4.36
C GLN A 89 -0.59 15.48 -2.87
N ASP A 90 -0.73 14.32 -2.24
CA ASP A 90 -0.46 14.18 -0.82
C ASP A 90 1.06 14.31 -0.52
N PRO A 91 1.50 15.36 0.19
CA PRO A 91 2.92 15.60 0.43
C PRO A 91 3.52 14.60 1.43
N ILE A 92 2.71 13.97 2.29
CA ILE A 92 3.17 12.96 3.24
C ILE A 92 3.48 11.66 2.49
N HIS A 93 2.60 11.25 1.57
CA HIS A 93 2.89 10.13 0.69
C HIS A 93 4.11 10.40 -0.20
N ALA A 94 4.19 11.58 -0.83
CA ALA A 94 5.32 11.94 -1.67
C ALA A 94 6.64 11.93 -0.88
N GLY A 95 6.64 12.44 0.36
CA GLY A 95 7.80 12.41 1.25
C GLY A 95 8.22 10.98 1.61
N PHE A 96 7.27 10.08 1.86
CA PHE A 96 7.55 8.66 2.08
C PHE A 96 8.17 8.03 0.83
N ALA A 97 7.56 8.20 -0.34
CA ALA A 97 8.02 7.59 -1.60
C ALA A 97 9.42 8.06 -2.00
N ASN A 98 9.70 9.37 -1.86
CA ASN A 98 11.01 9.94 -2.15
C ASN A 98 12.07 9.60 -1.09
N GLY A 99 11.65 9.22 0.12
CA GLY A 99 12.51 8.89 1.24
C GLY A 99 12.86 7.40 1.37
N LEU A 100 12.46 6.56 0.40
CA LEU A 100 12.77 5.13 0.42
C LEU A 100 14.28 4.89 0.30
N ILE A 101 14.82 4.12 1.24
CA ILE A 101 16.23 3.71 1.26
C ILE A 101 16.29 2.18 1.29
N GLY A 102 17.17 1.60 0.47
CA GLY A 102 17.38 0.14 0.44
C GLY A 102 16.32 -0.66 -0.32
N VAL A 103 15.32 -0.02 -0.93
CA VAL A 103 14.41 -0.68 -1.88
C VAL A 103 15.08 -0.71 -3.24
N GLU A 104 15.37 -1.90 -3.78
CA GLU A 104 15.98 -2.05 -5.11
C GLU A 104 14.95 -2.08 -6.25
N ALA A 105 13.72 -2.52 -5.94
CA ALA A 105 12.60 -2.50 -6.88
C ALA A 105 11.27 -2.41 -6.12
N SER A 106 10.30 -1.77 -6.77
CA SER A 106 8.91 -1.77 -6.36
C SER A 106 8.02 -2.25 -7.51
N SER A 107 6.94 -2.95 -7.17
CA SER A 107 5.85 -3.26 -8.10
C SER A 107 4.59 -2.61 -7.57
N VAL A 108 3.86 -1.91 -8.43
CA VAL A 108 2.63 -1.20 -8.07
C VAL A 108 1.51 -1.64 -9.01
N VAL A 109 0.37 -2.01 -8.45
CA VAL A 109 -0.82 -2.41 -9.21
C VAL A 109 -2.04 -1.78 -8.58
N ASP A 110 -2.82 -1.09 -9.41
CA ASP A 110 -4.07 -0.48 -9.00
C ASP A 110 -5.23 -1.12 -9.76
N PHE A 111 -6.30 -1.48 -9.07
CA PHE A 111 -7.50 -2.02 -9.68
C PHE A 111 -8.75 -1.61 -8.91
N VAL A 112 -9.88 -1.69 -9.59
CA VAL A 112 -11.20 -1.61 -8.97
C VAL A 112 -11.64 -3.03 -8.64
N ASP A 113 -12.00 -3.29 -7.39
CA ASP A 113 -12.43 -4.61 -6.95
C ASP A 113 -13.64 -5.09 -7.76
N GLY A 114 -13.52 -6.30 -8.34
CA GLY A 114 -14.56 -6.90 -9.19
C GLY A 114 -14.52 -6.53 -10.68
N GLU A 115 -13.55 -5.74 -11.15
CA GLU A 115 -13.33 -5.45 -12.59
C GLU A 115 -12.19 -6.32 -13.16
N PHE A 116 -12.41 -6.94 -14.33
CA PHE A 116 -11.50 -7.91 -14.97
C PHE A 116 -11.13 -7.54 -16.40
#